data_AF-A0A3M6TSI4-F1
#
_entry.id   AF-A0A3M6TSI4-F1
#
_cell.length_a   1.000
_cell.length_b   1.000
_cell.length_c   1.000
_cell.angle_alpha   90.00
_cell.angle_beta   90.00
_cell.angle_gamma   90.00
#
_symmetry.space_group_name_H-M   'P 1'
#
loop_
_entity.id
_entity.type
_entity.pdbx_description
1 polymer ?
#
loop_
_entity_poly.entity_id
_entity_poly.type
_entity_poly.pdbx_seq_one_letter_code
_entity_poly.pdbx_strand_id
1 'polypeptide(L)'
;MSGQQTTNCLCFVPNCSETKTIRTDGLRLRKHRKLKIELKGSTLEQVKNVKLLSLELDEQLSFDVHIDSLCKKFSKRIGILNKIKAYLP
;
A
#
# COMPACT_ATOMS: atom_id res chain seq x y z
N MET A 1 27.63 18.22 38.69
CA MET A 1 28.09 17.79 37.35
C MET A 1 27.11 16.73 36.85
N SER A 2 26.05 17.14 36.16
CA SER A 2 24.97 16.24 35.74
C SER A 2 25.36 15.50 34.47
N GLY A 3 25.38 14.17 34.53
CA GLY A 3 25.60 13.30 33.38
C GLY A 3 24.46 13.43 32.36
N GLN A 4 24.82 13.67 31.10
CA GLN A 4 23.90 13.66 29.97
C GLN A 4 23.60 12.20 29.60
N GLN A 5 22.32 11.81 29.69
CA GLN A 5 21.84 10.56 29.10
C GLN A 5 21.67 10.79 27.60
N THR A 6 22.47 10.14 26.77
CA THR A 6 22.29 10.10 25.32
C THR A 6 21.20 9.08 25.00
N THR A 7 20.00 9.56 24.69
CA THR A 7 19.00 8.75 23.99
C THR A 7 19.45 8.59 22.54
N ASN A 8 19.94 7.39 22.21
CA ASN A 8 20.24 7.01 20.82
C ASN A 8 18.92 6.90 20.05
N CYS A 9 18.45 8.01 19.49
CA CYS A 9 17.33 8.01 18.57
C CYS A 9 17.86 7.62 17.18
N LEU A 10 17.47 6.45 16.68
CA LEU A 10 17.64 6.10 15.27
C LEU A 10 16.72 7.01 14.45
N CYS A 11 17.29 8.07 13.87
CA CYS A 11 16.55 8.94 12.97
C CYS A 11 16.33 8.21 11.63
N PHE A 12 15.12 7.68 11.42
CA PHE A 12 14.70 7.26 10.10
C PHE A 12 14.48 8.50 9.23
N VAL A 13 15.35 8.70 8.22
CA VAL A 13 15.22 9.79 7.25
C VAL A 13 14.60 9.21 5.98
N PRO A 14 13.28 9.40 5.73
CA PRO A 14 12.66 8.89 4.52
C PRO A 14 13.13 9.65 3.26
N ASN A 15 13.29 8.92 2.15
CA ASN A 15 13.59 9.49 0.84
C ASN A 15 12.34 10.13 0.22
N CYS A 16 12.25 11.46 0.21
CA CYS A 16 11.00 12.17 -0.11
C CYS A 16 10.57 12.03 -1.59
N SER A 17 11.47 11.72 -2.52
CA SER A 17 11.14 11.59 -3.94
C SER A 17 10.50 10.25 -4.32
N GLU A 18 10.74 9.21 -3.53
CA GLU A 18 10.26 7.84 -3.80
C GLU A 18 9.18 7.39 -2.82
N THR A 19 8.97 8.15 -1.74
CA THR A 19 8.03 7.79 -0.69
C THR A 19 6.62 8.23 -1.04
N LYS A 20 5.73 7.26 -1.21
CA LYS A 20 4.28 7.48 -1.24
C LYS A 20 3.70 7.21 0.13
N THR A 21 2.60 7.88 0.46
CA THR A 21 1.93 7.73 1.76
C THR A 21 0.57 7.09 1.58
N ILE A 22 0.25 6.14 2.46
CA ILE A 22 -1.11 5.60 2.60
C ILE A 22 -1.60 5.98 3.99
N ARG A 23 -2.79 6.55 4.07
CA ARG A 23 -3.40 6.93 5.34
C ARG A 23 -4.37 5.83 5.75
N THR A 24 -4.03 5.11 6.80
CA THR A 24 -4.90 4.10 7.40
C THR A 24 -5.64 4.71 8.59
N ASP A 25 -6.97 4.70 8.56
CA ASP A 25 -7.78 5.08 9.71
C ASP A 25 -8.15 3.84 10.54
N GLY A 26 -8.02 3.95 11.87
CA GLY A 26 -8.65 2.98 12.75
C GLY A 26 -10.17 3.08 12.63
N LEU A 27 -10.88 2.00 12.97
CA LEU A 27 -12.36 1.89 12.86
C LEU A 27 -13.14 3.09 13.46
N ARG A 28 -12.50 3.84 14.38
CA ARG A 28 -13.03 4.99 15.11
C ARG A 28 -12.81 6.36 14.44
N LEU A 29 -12.08 6.47 13.34
CA LEU A 29 -11.64 7.76 12.76
C LEU A 29 -11.96 7.91 11.26
N ARG A 30 -13.15 7.46 10.83
CA ARG A 30 -13.64 7.49 9.43
C ARG A 30 -13.92 8.88 8.82
N LYS A 31 -13.27 9.94 9.30
CA LYS A 31 -13.35 11.25 8.64
C LYS A 31 -12.34 11.30 7.50
N HIS A 32 -12.82 11.07 6.28
CA HIS A 32 -12.06 11.24 5.03
C HIS A 32 -11.68 12.72 4.82
N ARG A 33 -10.60 13.16 5.47
CA ARG A 33 -9.92 14.41 5.14
C ARG A 33 -8.59 14.07 4.49
N LYS A 34 -8.30 14.67 3.34
CA LYS A 34 -6.96 14.60 2.73
C LYS A 34 -5.95 15.17 3.73
N LEU A 35 -4.93 14.39 4.06
CA LEU A 35 -3.89 14.84 4.98
C LEU A 35 -2.70 15.26 4.13
N LYS A 36 -2.36 16.55 4.19
CA LYS A 36 -1.20 17.08 3.47
C LYS A 36 0.02 16.89 4.36
N ILE A 37 0.91 15.97 3.99
CA ILE A 37 2.19 15.75 4.68
C ILE A 37 3.27 16.45 3.87
N GLU A 38 4.00 17.35 4.51
CA GLU A 38 5.15 18.04 3.93
C GLU A 38 6.43 17.52 4.59
N LEU A 39 7.37 17.06 3.77
CA LEU A 39 8.65 16.50 4.20
C LEU A 39 9.76 17.20 3.41
N LYS A 40 10.65 17.91 4.11
CA LYS A 40 11.73 18.73 3.51
C LYS A 40 11.25 19.70 2.40
N GLY A 41 10.07 20.29 2.56
CA GLY A 41 9.48 21.21 1.57
C GLY A 41 8.82 20.53 0.37
N SER A 42 8.81 19.20 0.31
CA SER A 42 8.08 18.42 -0.69
C SER A 42 6.79 17.86 -0.11
N THR A 43 5.67 18.00 -0.84
CA THR A 43 4.39 17.39 -0.43
C THR A 43 4.39 15.93 -0.87
N LEU A 44 4.17 15.02 0.07
CA LEU A 44 4.07 13.59 -0.25
C LEU A 44 2.73 13.27 -0.93
N GLU A 45 2.78 12.40 -1.93
CA GLU A 45 1.59 11.89 -2.60
C GLU A 45 0.83 10.94 -1.66
N GLN A 46 -0.46 11.24 -1.42
CA GLN A 46 -1.36 10.32 -0.72
C GLN A 46 -2.02 9.39 -1.74
N VAL A 47 -1.74 8.09 -1.66
CA VAL A 47 -2.32 7.05 -2.52
C VAL A 47 -3.37 6.24 -1.78
N LYS A 48 -4.33 5.68 -2.52
CA LYS A 48 -5.38 4.82 -1.98
C LYS A 48 -4.94 3.37 -1.78
N ASN A 49 -4.06 2.89 -2.67
CA ASN A 49 -3.56 1.52 -2.64
C ASN A 49 -2.04 1.55 -2.69
N VAL A 50 -1.41 0.59 -2.01
CA VAL A 50 0.04 0.42 -2.01
C VAL A 50 0.40 -1.06 -2.15
N LYS A 51 1.54 -1.32 -2.81
CA LYS A 51 2.14 -2.64 -2.84
C LYS A 51 3.11 -2.78 -1.68
N LEU A 52 2.76 -3.58 -0.68
CA LEU A 52 3.61 -3.88 0.47
C LEU A 52 3.97 -5.36 0.45
N LEU A 53 5.27 -5.68 0.36
CA LEU A 53 5.77 -7.06 0.31
C LEU A 53 5.10 -7.90 -0.79
N SER A 54 4.81 -7.28 -1.93
CA SER A 54 4.06 -7.85 -3.05
C SER A 54 2.57 -8.11 -2.84
N LEU A 55 2.02 -7.77 -1.67
CA LEU A 55 0.58 -7.71 -1.44
C LEU A 55 0.07 -6.32 -1.81
N GLU A 56 -1.15 -6.25 -2.36
CA GLU A 56 -1.80 -4.98 -2.68
C GLU A 56 -2.80 -4.67 -1.59
N LEU A 57 -2.58 -3.57 -0.87
CA LEU A 57 -3.40 -3.15 0.26
C LEU A 57 -4.06 -1.81 -0.07
N ASP A 58 -5.29 -1.64 0.38
CA ASP A 58 -5.98 -0.35 0.30
C ASP A 58 -5.82 0.47 1.59
N GLU A 59 -6.40 1.67 1.60
CA GLU A 59 -6.39 2.60 2.74
C GLU A 59 -7.07 2.02 3.99
N GLN A 60 -7.94 1.01 3.83
CA GLN A 60 -8.59 0.29 4.93
C GLN A 60 -7.79 -0.94 5.38
N LEU A 61 -6.58 -1.15 4.83
CA LEU A 61 -5.77 -2.36 5.01
C LEU A 61 -6.52 -3.64 4.60
N SER A 62 -7.50 -3.52 3.71
CA SER A 62 -8.19 -4.67 3.15
C SER A 62 -7.34 -5.34 2.06
N PHE A 63 -7.55 -6.64 1.91
CA PHE A 63 -6.98 -7.45 0.85
C PHE A 63 -7.89 -7.55 -0.38
N ASP A 64 -9.05 -6.88 -0.38
CA ASP A 64 -10.05 -6.99 -1.45
C ASP A 64 -9.44 -6.68 -2.82
N VAL A 65 -8.64 -5.62 -2.91
CA VAL A 65 -7.95 -5.24 -4.16
C VAL A 65 -7.02 -6.36 -4.65
N HIS A 66 -6.29 -6.99 -3.72
CA HIS A 66 -5.40 -8.10 -4.05
C HIS A 66 -6.18 -9.35 -4.49
N ILE A 67 -7.24 -9.69 -3.77
CA ILE A 67 -8.12 -10.83 -4.08
C ILE A 67 -8.73 -10.65 -5.47
N ASP A 68 -9.24 -9.46 -5.79
CA ASP A 68 -9.78 -9.13 -7.11
C ASP A 68 -8.74 -9.29 -8.22
N SER A 69 -7.50 -8.85 -7.96
CA SER A 69 -6.38 -9.01 -8.89
C SER A 69 -6.08 -10.49 -9.16
N LEU A 70 -6.10 -11.32 -8.12
CA LEU A 70 -5.92 -12.77 -8.23
C LEU A 70 -7.07 -13.43 -8.99
N CYS A 71 -8.31 -13.13 -8.62
CA CYS A 71 -9.50 -13.64 -9.29
C CYS A 71 -9.46 -13.33 -10.79
N LYS A 72 -9.17 -12.09 -11.18
CA LYS A 72 -9.03 -11.68 -12.59
C LYS A 72 -7.95 -12.49 -13.32
N LYS A 73 -6.79 -12.73 -12.69
CA LYS A 73 -5.71 -13.56 -13.25
C LYS A 73 -6.17 -15.00 -13.47
N PHE A 74 -6.83 -15.60 -12.48
CA PHE A 74 -7.34 -16.97 -12.57
C PHE A 74 -8.44 -17.09 -13.62
N SER A 75 -9.44 -16.21 -13.61
CA SER A 75 -10.52 -16.19 -14.59
C SER A 75 -10.00 -16.06 -16.02
N LYS A 76 -8.98 -15.22 -16.26
CA LYS A 76 -8.36 -15.11 -17.58
C LYS A 76 -7.71 -16.44 -18.02
N ARG A 77 -6.97 -17.10 -17.13
CA ARG A 77 -6.30 -18.37 -17.42
C ARG A 77 -7.32 -19.50 -17.65
N ILE A 78 -8.32 -19.61 -16.79
CA ILE A 78 -9.43 -20.58 -16.94
C ILE A 78 -10.16 -20.33 -18.26
N GLY A 79 -10.46 -19.07 -18.60
CA GLY A 79 -11.10 -18.72 -19.85
C GLY A 79 -10.30 -19.13 -21.08
N ILE A 80 -8.97 -18.98 -21.04
CA ILE A 80 -8.08 -19.46 -22.10
C ILE A 80 -8.10 -20.99 -22.18
N LEU A 81 -7.96 -21.68 -21.05
CA LEU A 81 -7.99 -23.16 -20.99
C LEU A 81 -9.32 -23.72 -21.54
N ASN A 82 -10.45 -23.12 -21.18
CA ASN A 82 -11.77 -23.51 -21.68
C ASN A 82 -11.90 -23.34 -23.19
N LYS A 83 -11.28 -22.29 -23.76
CA LYS A 83 -11.24 -22.11 -25.22
C LYS A 83 -10.38 -23.18 -25.89
N ILE A 84 -9.20 -23.46 -25.35
CA ILE A 84 -8.28 -24.48 -25.91
C ILE A 84 -8.91 -25.87 -25.81
N LYS A 85 -9.66 -26.17 -24.73
CA LYS A 85 -10.36 -27.44 -24.54
C LYS A 85 -11.24 -27.83 -25.72
N ALA A 86 -11.86 -26.86 -26.41
CA ALA A 86 -12.70 -27.13 -27.59
C ALA A 86 -11.91 -27.63 -28.81
N TYR A 87 -10.58 -27.50 -28.80
CA TYR A 87 -9.69 -27.87 -29.90
C TYR A 87 -8.72 -29.00 -29.53
N LEU A 88 -8.86 -29.60 -28.34
CA LEU A 88 -8.12 -30.80 -27.95
C LEU A 88 -8.96 -32.04 -28.33
N PRO A 89 -8.36 -33.09 -28.94
CA PRO A 89 -9.06 -34.32 -29.30
C PRO A 89 -9.64 -35.06 -28.09
#